data_AF-A0A6M3JKP6-F1
#
_entry.id   AF-A0A6M3JKP6-F1
#
_cell.length_a   1.000
_cell.length_b   1.000
_cell.length_c   1.000
_cell.angle_alpha   90.00
_cell.angle_beta   90.00
_cell.angle_gamma   90.00
#
_symmetry.space_group_name_H-M   'P 1'
#
loop_
_entity.id
_entity.type
_entity.pdbx_description
1 polymer ?
#
loop_
_entity_poly.entity_id
_entity_poly.type
_entity_poly.pdbx_seq_one_letter_code
_entity_poly.pdbx_strand_id
1 'polypeptide(L)' 'MREQYNMAVNETITIDDFKITRVPGGWIYRFNEINQTMMINGKWSENYLPTAVFVPYKNEFV' A
#
# COMPACT_ATOMS: atom_id res chain seq x y z
N MET A 1 7.79 -9.95 6.91
CA MET A 1 8.14 -8.51 6.81
C MET A 1 9.65 -8.20 6.77
N ARG A 2 10.56 -9.16 6.45
CA ARG A 2 12.00 -8.85 6.22
C ARG A 2 12.35 -8.63 4.75
N GLU A 3 11.50 -9.06 3.82
CA GLU A 3 11.75 -8.99 2.37
C GLU A 3 11.77 -7.54 1.84
N GLN A 4 11.02 -6.62 2.47
CA GLN A 4 10.96 -5.21 2.05
C GLN A 4 12.32 -4.48 2.08
N TYR A 5 13.24 -4.92 2.95
CA TYR A 5 14.56 -4.30 3.12
C TYR A 5 15.58 -4.78 2.09
N ASN A 6 15.27 -5.86 1.36
CA ASN A 6 16.09 -6.38 0.27
C ASN A 6 15.61 -5.91 -1.11
N MET A 7 14.56 -5.09 -1.17
CA MET A 7 14.00 -4.59 -2.42
C MET A 7 14.96 -3.63 -3.12
N ALA A 8 15.22 -3.87 -4.40
CA ALA A 8 15.88 -2.92 -5.28
C ALA A 8 15.00 -1.68 -5.50
N VAL A 9 15.61 -0.54 -5.87
CA VAL A 9 14.85 0.67 -6.20
C VAL A 9 13.96 0.40 -7.42
N ASN A 10 12.70 0.86 -7.35
CA ASN A 10 11.59 0.58 -8.27
C ASN A 10 11.04 -0.84 -8.22
N GLU A 11 11.57 -1.71 -7.35
CA GLU A 11 10.97 -3.00 -7.10
C GLU A 11 9.64 -2.86 -6.37
N THR A 12 8.75 -3.82 -6.62
CA THR A 12 7.43 -3.87 -6.02
C THR A 12 7.15 -5.27 -5.51
N ILE A 13 6.68 -5.36 -4.26
CA ILE A 13 6.15 -6.58 -3.68
C ILE A 13 4.64 -6.39 -3.50
N THR A 14 3.87 -7.40 -3.87
CA THR A 14 2.41 -7.45 -3.65
C THR A 14 2.11 -8.59 -2.68
N ILE A 15 1.34 -8.29 -1.64
CA ILE A 15 0.88 -9.22 -0.61
C ILE A 15 -0.63 -8.99 -0.49
N ASP A 16 -1.44 -9.90 -1.02
CA ASP A 16 -2.90 -9.76 -1.07
C ASP A 16 -3.33 -8.40 -1.66
N ASP A 17 -4.09 -7.59 -0.92
CA ASP A 17 -4.53 -6.23 -1.28
C ASP A 17 -3.51 -5.12 -0.95
N PHE A 18 -2.31 -5.51 -0.54
CA PHE A 18 -1.23 -4.62 -0.13
C PHE A 18 -0.10 -4.63 -1.16
N LYS A 19 0.41 -3.44 -1.51
CA LYS A 19 1.52 -3.28 -2.45
C LYS A 19 2.57 -2.35 -1.87
N ILE A 20 3.80 -2.82 -1.81
CA ILE A 20 4.96 -2.04 -1.37
C ILE A 20 5.81 -1.75 -2.61
N THR A 21 6.15 -0.50 -2.85
CA THR A 21 7.10 -0.10 -3.90
C THR A 21 8.28 0.61 -3.26
N ARG A 22 9.50 0.16 -3.53
CA ARG A 22 10.72 0.89 -3.15
C ARG A 22 10.93 2.04 -4.13
N VAL A 23 11.08 3.25 -3.62
CA VAL A 23 11.36 4.46 -4.42
C VAL A 23 12.60 5.17 -3.87
N PRO A 24 13.29 6.03 -4.63
CA PRO A 24 14.34 6.85 -4.05
C PRO A 24 13.81 7.63 -2.84
N GLY A 25 14.51 7.53 -1.71
CA GLY A 25 14.16 8.21 -0.45
C GLY A 25 13.21 7.44 0.47
N GLY A 26 12.66 6.29 0.07
CA GLY A 26 11.81 5.49 0.97
C GLY A 26 10.99 4.38 0.31
N TRP A 27 9.82 4.11 0.88
CA TRP A 27 8.85 3.15 0.34
C TRP A 27 7.48 3.81 0.21
N ILE A 28 6.75 3.40 -0.82
CA ILE A 28 5.34 3.70 -0.98
C ILE A 28 4.57 2.43 -0.65
N TYR A 29 3.78 2.51 0.40
CA TYR A 29 2.81 1.47 0.77
C TYR A 29 1.48 1.85 0.16
N ARG A 30 0.89 0.95 -0.63
CA ARG A 30 -0.44 1.09 -1.22
C ARG A 30 -1.33 -0.01 -0.67
N PHE A 31 -2.55 0.34 -0.34
CA PHE A 31 -3.56 -0.59 0.14
C PHE A 31 -4.92 -0.16 -0.37
N ASN A 32 -5.79 -1.13 -0.61
CA ASN A 32 -7.19 -0.85 -0.89
C ASN A 32 -7.93 -0.76 0.45
N GLU A 33 -8.51 0.40 0.75
CA GLU A 33 -9.47 0.50 1.83
C GLU A 33 -10.83 0.04 1.32
N ILE A 34 -11.40 -0.97 1.98
CA ILE A 34 -12.74 -1.45 1.69
C ILE A 34 -13.72 -0.60 2.50
N ASN A 35 -14.44 0.29 1.80
CA ASN A 35 -15.55 1.01 2.37
C ASN A 35 -16.85 0.26 2.06
N GLN A 36 -17.44 -0.34 3.09
CA GLN A 36 -18.72 -1.02 2.98
C GLN A 36 -19.85 -0.08 3.40
N THR A 37 -20.89 0.01 2.57
CA THR A 37 -22.11 0.76 2.90
C THR A 37 -23.31 -0.13 2.68
N MET A 38 -24.24 -0.15 3.64
CA MET A 38 -25.50 -0.87 3.50
C MET A 38 -26.46 -0.04 2.64
N MET A 39 -26.88 -0.62 1.51
CA MET A 39 -27.83 0.01 0.61
C MET A 39 -29.26 -0.09 1.16
N ILE A 40 -30.16 0.76 0.66
CA ILE A 40 -31.58 0.81 1.04
C ILE A 40 -32.28 -0.54 0.83
N ASN A 41 -31.82 -1.35 -0.13
CA ASN A 41 -32.34 -2.69 -0.40
C ASN A 41 -31.77 -3.79 0.53
N GLY A 42 -31.00 -3.41 1.56
CA GLY A 42 -30.40 -4.32 2.54
C GLY A 42 -29.16 -5.08 2.05
N LYS A 43 -28.69 -4.83 0.82
CA LYS A 43 -27.43 -5.42 0.31
C LYS A 43 -26.23 -4.56 0.70
N TRP A 44 -25.11 -5.21 0.95
CA TRP A 44 -23.81 -4.54 1.09
C TRP A 44 -23.31 -4.07 -0.27
N SER A 45 -22.85 -2.83 -0.34
CA SER A 45 -22.04 -2.31 -1.44
C SER A 45 -20.62 -2.11 -0.94
N GLU A 46 -19.65 -2.64 -1.68
CA GLU A 46 -18.22 -2.45 -1.40
C GLU A 46 -17.65 -1.43 -2.38
N ASN A 47 -16.94 -0.44 -1.85
CA ASN A 47 -16.13 0.47 -2.65
C ASN A 47 -14.66 0.30 -2.24
N TYR A 48 -13.81 0.02 -3.24
CA TYR A 48 -12.37 -0.10 -3.06
C TYR A 48 -11.75 1.26 -3.35
N LEU A 49 -11.24 1.94 -2.32
CA LEU A 49 -10.51 3.19 -2.48
C LEU A 49 -9.00 2.89 -2.44
N PRO A 50 -8.25 3.21 -3.51
CA PRO A 50 -6.81 3.06 -3.48
C PRO A 50 -6.19 4.15 -2.59
N THR A 51 -5.56 3.72 -1.49
CA THR A 51 -4.87 4.60 -0.55
C THR A 51 -3.36 4.35 -0.62
N ALA A 52 -2.56 5.39 -0.40
CA ALA A 52 -1.11 5.29 -0.40
C ALA A 52 -0.47 6.12 0.73
N VAL A 53 0.60 5.57 1.32
CA VAL A 53 1.42 6.22 2.34
C VAL A 53 2.88 6.15 1.93
N PHE A 54 3.56 7.28 1.99
CA PHE A 54 5.01 7.34 1.81
C PHE A 54 5.71 7.27 3.16
N VAL A 55 6.63 6.32 3.30
CA VAL A 55 7.48 6.17 4.49
C VAL A 55 8.93 6.47 4.07
N PRO A 56 9.50 7.58 4.55
CA PRO A 56 10.88 7.94 4.21
C PRO A 56 11.86 6.95 4.84
N TYR A 57 12.91 6.60 4.10
CA TYR A 57 14.04 5.88 4.66
C TYR A 57 14.97 6.89 5.32
N LYS A 58 15.05 6.85 6.66
CA LYS A 58 15.80 7.83 7.46
C LYS A 58 17.30 7.98 7.09
N ASN A 59 17.88 7.03 6.36
CA ASN A 59 19.34 6.97 6.09
C ASN A 59 19.73 6.98 4.59
N GLU A 60 18.90 7.47 3.66
CA GLU A 60 19.25 7.39 2.23
C GLU A 60 20.21 8.49 1.73
N PHE A 61 20.55 9.47 2.58
CA PHE A 61 21.42 10.60 2.25
C PHE A 61 22.55 10.84 3.26
N VAL A 62 22.94 9.84 4.06
CA VAL A 62 24.12 9.91 4.96
C VAL A 62 25.18 8.94 4.48
#